data_AF-A0A5N6RVD2-F1
#
_entry.id   AF-A0A5N6RVD2-F1
#
_cell.length_a   1.000
_cell.length_b   1.000
_cell.length_c   1.000
_cell.angle_alpha   90.00
_cell.angle_beta   90.00
_cell.angle_gamma   90.00
#
_symmetry.space_group_name_H-M   'P 1'
#
loop_
_entity.id
_entity.type
_entity.pdbx_description
1 polymer ?
#
loop_
_entity_poly.entity_id
_entity_poly.type
_entity_poly.pdbx_seq_one_letter_code
_entity_poly.pdbx_strand_id
1 'polypeptide(L)'
;MKTIEITAKPWDGGWELWDGDEVWTQVNTLARARQQVVDYLDTIEEGISHDNMIINVTPEVAGWRDASEARNAAKEAEQSRHRATELARHAARRLRGQGISLADTASMLGVSRGRVSQLVKQG
;
A
#
# COMPACT_ATOMS: atom_id res chain seq x y z
N MET A 1 7.61 -5.63 19.11
CA MET A 1 7.55 -6.24 17.76
C MET A 1 8.95 -6.09 17.16
N LYS A 2 9.61 -7.17 16.75
CA LYS A 2 10.96 -7.10 16.16
C LYS A 2 10.81 -6.71 14.68
N THR A 3 11.61 -5.75 14.25
CA THR A 3 11.72 -5.34 12.85
C THR A 3 13.12 -5.69 12.37
N ILE A 4 13.23 -6.31 11.20
CA ILE A 4 14.50 -6.57 10.53
C ILE A 4 14.58 -5.75 9.26
N GLU A 5 15.73 -5.10 9.07
CA GLU A 5 16.05 -4.31 7.88
C GLU A 5 16.99 -5.13 7.01
N ILE A 6 16.60 -5.37 5.76
CA ILE A 6 17.34 -6.17 4.80
C ILE A 6 17.72 -5.29 3.62
N THR A 7 18.99 -5.27 3.28
CA THR A 7 19.47 -4.62 2.06
C THR A 7 19.46 -5.63 0.92
N ALA A 8 18.77 -5.32 -0.18
CA ALA A 8 18.74 -6.20 -1.35
C ALA A 8 19.69 -5.68 -2.43
N LYS A 9 20.76 -6.43 -2.72
CA LYS A 9 21.77 -6.05 -3.73
C LYS A 9 21.62 -6.91 -4.99
N PRO A 10 21.68 -6.34 -6.20
CA PRO A 10 21.52 -7.09 -7.44
C PRO A 10 22.76 -7.95 -7.74
N TRP A 11 22.55 -9.14 -8.31
CA TRP A 11 23.60 -10.03 -8.84
C TRP A 11 23.06 -10.84 -10.04
N ASP A 12 23.90 -11.66 -10.68
CA ASP A 12 23.55 -12.38 -11.92
C ASP A 12 22.33 -13.32 -11.76
N GLY A 13 22.11 -13.86 -10.55
CA GLY A 13 20.98 -14.72 -10.23
C GLY A 13 19.73 -14.01 -9.66
N GLY A 14 19.74 -12.68 -9.54
CA GLY A 14 18.64 -11.89 -8.98
C GLY A 14 19.10 -10.92 -7.89
N TRP A 15 18.76 -11.22 -6.64
CA TRP A 15 19.00 -10.36 -5.47
C TRP A 15 19.58 -11.14 -4.30
N GLU A 16 20.68 -10.66 -3.75
CA GLU A 16 21.18 -11.08 -2.44
C GLU A 16 20.50 -10.25 -1.35
N LEU A 17 20.18 -10.88 -0.23
CA LEU A 17 19.50 -10.28 0.92
C LEU A 17 20.47 -10.21 2.10
N TRP A 18 20.84 -8.99 2.47
CA TRP A 18 21.88 -8.70 3.45
C TRP A 18 21.29 -8.19 4.77
N ASP A 19 21.76 -8.73 5.89
CA ASP A 19 21.61 -8.11 7.21
C ASP A 19 22.96 -7.50 7.61
N GLY A 20 23.02 -6.16 7.60
CA GLY A 20 24.29 -5.44 7.71
C GLY A 20 25.29 -5.88 6.63
N ASP A 21 26.39 -6.48 7.08
CA ASP A 21 27.50 -6.92 6.23
C ASP A 21 27.46 -8.43 5.91
N GLU A 22 26.42 -9.15 6.33
CA GLU A 22 26.27 -10.59 6.09
C GLU A 22 25.19 -10.89 5.06
N VAL A 23 25.52 -11.73 4.07
CA VAL A 23 24.52 -12.29 3.15
C VAL A 23 23.79 -13.41 3.85
N TRP A 24 22.51 -13.20 4.15
CA TRP A 24 21.68 -14.24 4.75
C TRP A 24 21.16 -15.22 3.69
N THR A 25 20.65 -14.70 2.59
CA THR A 25 19.99 -15.52 1.57
C THR A 25 19.85 -14.77 0.24
N GLN A 26 19.21 -15.38 -0.76
CA GLN A 26 19.05 -14.80 -2.09
C GLN A 26 17.72 -15.19 -2.74
N VAL A 27 17.22 -14.35 -3.64
CA VAL A 27 15.99 -14.57 -4.41
C VAL A 27 16.14 -14.13 -5.86
N ASN A 28 15.41 -14.76 -6.78
CA ASN A 28 15.37 -14.33 -8.18
C ASN A 28 14.57 -13.03 -8.39
N THR A 29 13.62 -12.71 -7.50
CA THR A 29 12.73 -11.56 -7.60
C THR A 29 12.42 -11.01 -6.20
N LEU A 30 12.39 -9.68 -6.06
CA LEU A 30 12.12 -9.00 -4.78
C LEU A 30 10.74 -9.34 -4.19
N ALA A 31 9.78 -9.78 -5.01
CA ALA A 31 8.46 -10.22 -4.55
C ALA A 31 8.54 -11.40 -3.56
N ARG A 32 9.62 -12.20 -3.63
CA ARG A 32 9.86 -13.35 -2.75
C ARG A 32 10.75 -13.02 -1.55
N ALA A 33 11.36 -11.84 -1.52
CA ALA A 33 12.43 -11.51 -0.57
C ALA A 33 11.99 -11.65 0.89
N ARG A 34 10.79 -11.16 1.24
CA ARG A 34 10.25 -11.30 2.59
C ARG A 34 10.18 -12.77 3.02
N GLN A 35 9.52 -13.61 2.21
CA GLN A 35 9.31 -15.00 2.57
C GLN A 35 10.64 -15.74 2.68
N GLN A 36 11.58 -15.45 1.78
CA GLN A 36 12.90 -16.06 1.84
C GLN A 36 13.66 -15.72 3.13
N VAL A 37 13.51 -14.50 3.68
CA VAL A 37 14.11 -14.13 4.97
C VAL A 37 13.43 -14.86 6.13
N VAL A 38 12.10 -15.03 6.09
CA VAL A 38 11.38 -15.86 7.08
C VAL A 38 11.87 -17.30 7.02
N ASP A 39 11.93 -17.90 5.84
CA ASP A 39 12.36 -19.29 5.66
C ASP A 39 13.81 -19.50 6.13
N TYR A 40 14.69 -18.52 5.89
CA TYR A 40 16.06 -18.51 6.40
C TYR A 40 16.08 -18.50 7.94
N LEU A 41 15.32 -17.60 8.57
CA LEU A 41 15.24 -17.49 10.03
C LEU A 41 14.65 -18.75 10.68
N ASP A 42 13.58 -19.30 10.12
CA ASP A 42 12.97 -20.55 10.60
C ASP A 42 13.93 -21.76 10.47
N THR A 43 14.90 -21.69 9.54
CA THR A 43 15.96 -22.71 9.40
C THR A 43 17.03 -22.60 10.49
N ILE A 44 17.38 -21.38 10.91
CA ILE A 44 18.45 -21.16 11.92
C ILE A 44 17.91 -21.13 13.36
N GLU A 45 16.64 -20.77 13.56
CA GLU A 45 15.95 -20.68 14.85
C GLU A 45 14.79 -21.70 14.89
N GLU A 46 15.14 -22.98 14.96
CA GLU A 46 14.16 -24.07 14.97
C GLU A 46 13.12 -23.92 16.09
N GLY A 47 11.84 -24.15 15.76
CA GLY A 47 10.73 -24.10 16.71
C GLY A 47 10.20 -22.70 17.02
N ILE A 48 10.77 -21.65 16.41
CA ILE A 48 10.29 -20.27 16.48
C ILE A 48 9.78 -19.87 15.08
N SER A 49 8.50 -19.49 14.97
CA SER A 49 7.94 -18.99 13.72
C SER A 49 8.18 -17.48 13.57
N HIS A 50 8.68 -17.07 12.40
CA HIS A 50 8.97 -15.68 12.08
C HIS A 50 7.90 -15.00 11.19
N ASP A 51 6.78 -15.67 10.90
CA ASP A 51 5.74 -15.20 9.97
C ASP A 51 5.17 -13.82 10.32
N ASN A 52 5.06 -13.51 11.61
CA ASN A 52 4.48 -12.27 12.11
C ASN A 52 5.48 -11.11 12.21
N MET A 53 6.75 -11.34 11.85
CA MET A 53 7.79 -10.33 11.96
C MET A 53 7.68 -9.28 10.84
N ILE A 54 8.06 -8.04 11.16
CA ILE A 54 8.19 -6.98 10.15
C ILE A 54 9.56 -7.11 9.52
N ILE A 55 9.59 -7.29 8.19
CA ILE A 55 10.81 -7.39 7.40
C ILE A 55 10.73 -6.31 6.33
N ASN A 56 11.62 -5.34 6.44
CA ASN A 56 11.73 -4.23 5.51
C ASN A 56 12.87 -4.53 4.55
N VAL A 57 12.55 -4.73 3.28
CA VAL A 57 13.55 -4.98 2.23
C VAL A 57 13.77 -3.69 1.46
N THR A 58 15.01 -3.22 1.47
CA THR A 58 15.45 -2.00 0.78
C THR A 58 16.40 -2.38 -0.36
N PRO A 59 15.93 -2.32 -1.62
CA PRO A 59 16.80 -2.46 -2.79
C PRO A 59 17.88 -1.39 -2.84
N GLU A 60 19.13 -1.81 -2.96
CA GLU A 60 20.29 -0.95 -3.16
C GLU A 60 20.53 -0.75 -4.66
N VAL A 61 19.63 0.00 -5.29
CA VAL A 61 19.73 0.37 -6.71
C VAL A 61 19.40 1.82 -6.92
N ALA A 62 20.02 2.43 -7.93
CA ALA A 62 19.67 3.77 -8.36
C ALA A 62 18.17 3.84 -8.72
N GLY A 63 17.49 4.88 -8.24
CA GLY A 63 16.06 5.08 -8.48
C GLY A 63 15.12 4.32 -7.52
N TRP A 64 15.63 3.47 -6.60
CA TRP A 64 14.75 2.84 -5.59
C TRP A 64 14.00 3.89 -4.76
N ARG A 65 14.68 4.97 -4.36
CA ARG A 65 14.06 6.05 -3.60
C ARG A 65 12.90 6.68 -4.37
N ASP A 66 13.11 7.04 -5.62
CA ASP A 66 12.08 7.63 -6.48
C ASP A 66 10.89 6.67 -6.67
N ALA A 67 11.16 5.38 -6.89
CA ALA A 67 10.12 4.36 -7.01
C ALA A 67 9.32 4.19 -5.72
N SER A 68 9.99 4.21 -4.56
CA SER A 68 9.36 4.15 -3.24
C SER A 68 8.48 5.37 -2.98
N GLU A 69 8.99 6.57 -3.27
CA GLU A 69 8.24 7.83 -3.17
C GLU A 69 7.01 7.83 -4.09
N ALA A 70 7.16 7.42 -5.35
CA ALA A 70 6.04 7.31 -6.29
C ALA A 70 4.97 6.32 -5.82
N ARG A 71 5.38 5.17 -5.29
CA ARG A 71 4.47 4.17 -4.71
C ARG A 71 3.70 4.73 -3.52
N ASN A 72 4.37 5.45 -2.62
CA ASN A 72 3.75 6.05 -1.45
C ASN A 72 2.74 7.13 -1.85
N ALA A 73 3.11 8.02 -2.78
CA ALA A 73 2.22 9.04 -3.31
C ALA A 73 0.97 8.43 -3.98
N ALA A 74 1.14 7.35 -4.75
CA ALA A 74 0.01 6.64 -5.37
C ALA A 74 -0.94 6.03 -4.30
N LYS A 75 -0.39 5.46 -3.22
CA LYS A 75 -1.17 4.90 -2.11
C LYS A 75 -1.95 6.00 -1.37
N GLU A 76 -1.32 7.14 -1.09
CA GLU A 76 -1.96 8.29 -0.45
C GLU A 76 -3.07 8.89 -1.32
N ALA A 77 -2.84 8.98 -2.63
CA ALA A 77 -3.85 9.43 -3.59
C ALA A 77 -5.06 8.49 -3.62
N GLU A 78 -4.83 7.18 -3.61
CA GLU A 78 -5.90 6.18 -3.57
C GLU A 78 -6.72 6.27 -2.28
N GLN A 79 -6.06 6.40 -1.12
CA GLN A 79 -6.73 6.59 0.16
C GLN A 79 -7.56 7.88 0.20
N SER A 80 -7.00 8.97 -0.31
CA SER A 80 -7.68 10.26 -0.42
C SER A 80 -8.90 10.16 -1.33
N ARG A 81 -8.80 9.47 -2.47
CA ARG A 81 -9.89 9.23 -3.41
C ARG A 81 -11.01 8.40 -2.78
N HIS A 82 -10.65 7.35 -2.04
CA HIS A 82 -11.61 6.52 -1.31
C HIS A 82 -12.36 7.36 -0.27
N ARG A 83 -11.64 8.11 0.56
CA ARG A 83 -12.22 8.98 1.59
C ARG A 83 -13.14 10.05 0.99
N ALA A 84 -12.71 10.72 -0.09
CA ALA A 84 -13.52 11.72 -0.78
C ALA A 84 -14.82 11.11 -1.33
N THR A 85 -14.75 9.89 -1.87
CA THR A 85 -15.94 9.17 -2.36
C THR A 85 -16.93 8.89 -1.24
N GLU A 86 -16.47 8.37 -0.10
CA GLU A 86 -17.34 8.09 1.06
C GLU A 86 -17.97 9.38 1.62
N LEU A 87 -17.19 10.45 1.76
CA LEU A 87 -17.69 11.74 2.21
C LEU A 87 -18.74 12.31 1.25
N ALA A 88 -18.50 12.23 -0.07
CA ALA A 88 -19.44 12.69 -1.09
C ALA A 88 -20.75 11.88 -1.05
N ARG A 89 -20.68 10.55 -0.87
CA ARG A 89 -21.87 9.70 -0.70
C ARG A 89 -22.68 10.11 0.52
N HIS A 90 -22.01 10.21 1.67
CA HIS A 90 -22.64 10.59 2.92
C HIS A 90 -23.31 11.97 2.82
N ALA A 91 -22.61 12.97 2.26
CA ALA A 91 -23.13 14.31 2.06
C ALA A 91 -24.33 14.32 1.09
N ALA A 92 -24.23 13.64 -0.05
CA ALA A 92 -25.33 13.55 -1.02
C ALA A 92 -26.59 12.95 -0.40
N ARG A 93 -26.47 11.85 0.37
CA ARG A 93 -27.62 11.23 1.05
C ARG A 93 -28.25 12.17 2.08
N ARG A 94 -27.43 12.85 2.90
CA ARG A 94 -27.93 13.81 3.90
C ARG A 94 -28.68 14.97 3.25
N LEU A 95 -28.10 15.60 2.24
CA LEU A 95 -28.73 16.72 1.52
C LEU A 95 -30.04 16.30 0.86
N ARG A 96 -30.05 15.14 0.20
CA ARG A 96 -31.26 14.60 -0.43
C ARG A 96 -32.33 14.21 0.58
N GLY A 97 -31.95 13.68 1.74
CA GLY A 97 -32.87 13.39 2.85
C GLY A 97 -33.51 14.65 3.46
N GLN A 98 -32.87 15.81 3.32
CA GLN A 98 -33.41 17.12 3.72
C GLN A 98 -34.29 17.77 2.64
N GLY A 99 -34.54 17.09 1.51
CA GLY A 99 -35.34 17.61 0.41
C GLY A 99 -34.58 18.55 -0.55
N ILE A 100 -33.28 18.80 -0.33
CA ILE A 100 -32.46 19.63 -1.23
C ILE A 100 -32.42 19.02 -2.62
N SER A 101 -32.63 19.82 -3.67
CA SER A 101 -32.74 19.34 -5.05
C SER A 101 -31.46 18.63 -5.54
N LEU A 102 -31.58 17.78 -6.58
CA LEU A 102 -30.41 17.14 -7.21
C LEU A 102 -29.45 18.17 -7.83
N ALA A 103 -29.99 19.30 -8.31
CA ALA A 103 -29.21 20.38 -8.91
C ALA A 103 -28.41 21.12 -7.85
N ASP A 104 -29.03 21.50 -6.73
CA ASP A 104 -28.33 22.21 -5.66
C ASP A 104 -27.32 21.31 -4.94
N THR A 105 -27.69 20.03 -4.73
CA THR A 105 -26.75 19.03 -4.19
C THR A 105 -25.52 18.88 -5.10
N ALA A 106 -25.72 18.89 -6.43
CA ALA A 106 -24.64 18.82 -7.40
C ALA A 106 -23.74 20.06 -7.35
N SER A 107 -24.33 21.26 -7.28
CA SER A 107 -23.60 22.52 -7.11
C SER A 107 -22.81 22.56 -5.81
N MET A 108 -23.39 22.12 -4.69
CA MET A 108 -22.71 22.09 -3.38
C MET A 108 -21.54 21.09 -3.33
N LEU A 109 -21.67 19.96 -4.01
CA LEU A 109 -20.62 18.93 -4.06
C LEU A 109 -19.59 19.16 -5.17
N GLY A 110 -19.79 20.16 -6.04
CA GLY A 110 -18.91 20.40 -7.19
C GLY A 110 -18.89 19.26 -8.21
N VAL A 111 -20.00 18.52 -8.36
CA VAL A 111 -20.11 17.38 -9.27
C VAL A 111 -21.32 17.51 -10.19
N SER A 112 -21.45 16.63 -11.19
CA SER A 112 -22.62 16.61 -12.06
C SER A 112 -23.87 16.07 -11.36
N ARG A 113 -25.06 16.46 -11.83
CA ARG A 113 -26.35 15.90 -11.37
C ARG A 113 -26.41 14.38 -11.52
N GLY A 114 -25.87 13.85 -12.61
CA GLY A 114 -25.78 12.41 -12.85
C GLY A 114 -24.94 11.71 -11.78
N ARG A 115 -23.82 12.34 -11.37
CA ARG A 115 -22.97 11.83 -10.30
C ARG A 115 -23.70 11.78 -8.96
N VAL A 116 -24.46 12.82 -8.62
CA VAL A 116 -25.30 12.80 -7.39
C VAL A 116 -26.32 11.65 -7.43
N SER A 117 -26.98 11.42 -8.57
CA SER A 117 -27.92 10.30 -8.72
C SER A 117 -27.23 8.94 -8.46
N GLN A 118 -26.02 8.75 -8.96
CA GLN A 118 -25.24 7.52 -8.72
C GLN A 118 -24.83 7.36 -7.24
N LEU A 119 -24.35 8.44 -6.61
CA LEU A 119 -23.89 8.42 -5.22
C LEU A 119 -25.02 8.03 -4.24
N VAL A 120 -26.26 8.44 -4.54
CA VAL A 120 -27.44 8.11 -3.74
C VAL A 120 -27.92 6.68 -3.98
N LYS A 121 -27.80 6.15 -5.22
CA LYS A 121 -28.26 4.80 -5.59
C LYS A 121 -27.32 3.67 -5.17
N GLN A 122 -26.01 3.93 -5.06
CA GLN A 122 -24.99 2.92 -4.70
C GLN A 122 -24.82 2.77 -3.17
N GLY A 123 -25.87 3.03 -2.41
CA GLY A 123 -25.89 3.02 -0.95
C GLY A 123 -27.08 2.26 -0.41
#